data_AF-A0AAN6N0H8-F1
#
_entry.id   AF-A0AAN6N0H8-F1
#
_cell.length_a   1.000
_cell.length_b   1.000
_cell.length_c   1.000
_cell.angle_alpha   90.00
_cell.angle_beta   90.00
_cell.angle_gamma   90.00
#
_symmetry.space_group_name_H-M   'P 1'
#
loop_
_entity.id
_entity.type
_entity.pdbx_description
1 polymer ?
#
loop_
_entity_poly.entity_id
_entity_poly.type
_entity_poly.pdbx_seq_one_letter_code
_entity_poly.pdbx_strand_id
1 'polypeptide(L)'
;MSWTPITPRGRGAKKKAWKPPDPKRRAELMEKSKAKKQKTRSKLAPIERLPTEILQRIFLLSENLSFPRSSLHVGLLLSPKSFLTELVVYAFSPTWDVWFGCPVEGVVSYTGWHEDETRIGGDLTLQSDVLASPWANLSIILDAQRRWYRRHGAGRYFQHSRFQTLRLPEWEKWRSMFEEHPRDGFGHAADVTTCFERDWKWFKSIVTLEGVTLEGISTRPVRTGYIDMHPSARIPNRLITGPLDWEQAKLLYWFARGGARMNGIHQSWEVTSEAYDRIMDLPDEHLRITFLNLFEMLGAFADWPPSLWCEKVSLVYKRDGHSGHTDDNPTVRFLEHVSL
;
A
#
# COMPACT_ATOMS: atom_id res chain seq x y z
N MET A 1 -7.74 -67.87 37.44
CA MET A 1 -8.78 -67.59 36.43
C MET A 1 -10.14 -67.79 37.09
N SER A 2 -10.84 -66.70 37.42
CA SER A 2 -12.22 -66.77 37.95
C SER A 2 -13.07 -65.73 37.23
N TRP A 3 -14.04 -66.22 36.47
CA TRP A 3 -14.98 -65.43 35.68
C TRP A 3 -16.04 -64.81 36.60
N THR A 4 -16.27 -63.50 36.48
CA THR A 4 -17.38 -62.79 37.14
C THR A 4 -18.72 -63.18 36.51
N PRO A 5 -19.78 -63.41 37.30
CA PRO A 5 -21.10 -63.73 36.77
C PRO A 5 -21.84 -62.48 36.24
N ILE A 6 -22.49 -62.65 35.10
CA ILE A 6 -23.33 -61.67 34.41
C ILE A 6 -24.71 -61.63 35.10
N THR A 7 -25.09 -60.48 35.69
CA THR A 7 -26.47 -60.25 36.16
C THR A 7 -27.41 -59.89 35.00
N PRO A 8 -28.60 -60.51 34.88
CA PRO A 8 -29.53 -60.22 33.80
C PRO A 8 -30.14 -58.81 33.88
N ARG A 9 -30.24 -58.16 32.71
CA ARG A 9 -30.87 -56.85 32.50
C ARG A 9 -32.30 -56.80 33.06
N GLY A 10 -32.56 -55.78 33.89
CA GLY A 10 -33.89 -55.43 34.36
C GLY A 10 -34.86 -55.15 33.21
N ARG A 11 -36.09 -55.68 33.34
CA ARG A 11 -37.20 -55.50 32.41
C ARG A 11 -37.50 -54.01 32.20
N GLY A 12 -37.41 -53.55 30.96
CA GLY A 12 -37.74 -52.19 30.56
C GLY A 12 -39.17 -51.78 30.90
N ALA A 13 -39.34 -50.53 31.34
CA ALA A 13 -40.63 -49.92 31.59
C ALA A 13 -41.54 -50.00 30.34
N LYS A 14 -42.81 -50.36 30.54
CA LYS A 14 -43.84 -50.41 29.49
C LYS A 14 -43.89 -49.07 28.75
N LYS A 15 -43.67 -49.10 27.42
CA LYS A 15 -43.86 -47.94 26.54
C LYS A 15 -45.29 -47.42 26.69
N LYS A 16 -45.46 -46.18 27.17
CA LYS A 16 -46.76 -45.52 27.19
C LYS A 16 -47.27 -45.41 25.74
N ALA A 17 -48.50 -45.86 25.51
CA ALA A 17 -49.14 -45.74 24.20
C ALA A 17 -49.15 -44.26 23.76
N TRP A 18 -48.69 -44.01 22.53
CA TRP A 18 -48.72 -42.69 21.92
C TRP A 18 -50.17 -42.21 21.83
N LYS A 19 -50.48 -41.09 22.50
CA LYS A 19 -51.75 -40.39 22.33
C LYS A 19 -51.51 -39.23 21.36
N PRO A 20 -52.34 -39.07 20.31
CA PRO A 20 -52.22 -37.92 19.43
C PRO A 20 -52.38 -36.62 20.24
N PRO A 21 -51.55 -35.59 19.99
CA PRO A 21 -51.65 -34.32 20.69
C PRO A 21 -53.03 -33.69 20.46
N ASP A 22 -53.64 -33.18 21.53
CA ASP A 22 -54.91 -32.45 21.46
C ASP A 22 -54.83 -31.34 20.38
N PRO A 23 -55.71 -31.35 19.36
CA PRO A 23 -55.72 -30.37 18.27
C PRO A 23 -55.78 -28.92 18.77
N LYS A 24 -56.49 -28.66 19.89
CA LYS A 24 -56.63 -27.32 20.46
C LYS A 24 -55.31 -26.82 21.06
N ARG A 25 -54.58 -27.72 21.74
CA ARG A 25 -53.27 -27.43 22.33
C ARG A 25 -52.21 -27.22 21.26
N ARG A 26 -52.32 -27.92 20.11
CA ARG A 26 -51.45 -27.71 18.94
C ARG A 26 -51.71 -26.35 18.28
N ALA A 27 -52.97 -25.95 18.14
CA ALA A 27 -53.33 -24.64 17.59
C ALA A 27 -52.81 -23.49 18.49
N GLU A 28 -52.99 -23.57 19.80
CA GLU A 28 -52.44 -22.58 20.75
C GLU A 28 -50.90 -22.52 20.73
N LEU A 29 -50.23 -23.67 20.66
CA LEU A 29 -48.77 -23.72 20.55
C LEU A 29 -48.28 -23.15 19.22
N MET A 30 -49.01 -23.39 18.12
CA MET A 30 -48.70 -22.80 16.81
C MET A 30 -48.93 -21.29 16.83
N GLU A 31 -50.02 -20.79 17.40
CA GLU A 31 -50.29 -19.35 17.59
C GLU A 31 -49.22 -18.67 18.47
N LYS A 32 -48.90 -19.25 19.64
CA LYS A 32 -47.82 -18.77 20.50
C LYS A 32 -46.47 -18.80 19.79
N SER A 33 -46.20 -19.80 18.95
CA SER A 33 -44.97 -19.88 18.15
C SER A 33 -44.94 -18.84 17.02
N LYS A 34 -46.08 -18.51 16.40
CA LYS A 34 -46.21 -17.46 15.38
C LYS A 34 -46.00 -16.07 16.00
N ALA A 35 -46.60 -15.81 17.17
CA ALA A 35 -46.38 -14.58 17.94
C ALA A 35 -44.92 -14.44 18.42
N LYS A 36 -44.26 -15.55 18.81
CA LYS A 36 -42.83 -15.55 19.17
C LYS A 36 -41.92 -15.35 17.94
N LYS A 37 -42.26 -15.93 16.79
CA LYS A 37 -41.55 -15.74 15.50
C LYS A 37 -41.70 -14.33 14.93
N GLN A 38 -42.82 -13.64 15.19
CA GLN A 38 -42.99 -12.24 14.80
C GLN A 38 -42.16 -11.27 15.66
N LYS A 39 -41.85 -11.62 16.92
CA LYS A 39 -40.95 -10.83 17.79
C LYS A 39 -39.47 -11.01 17.50
N THR A 40 -39.07 -12.05 16.76
CA THR A 40 -37.72 -12.18 16.18
C THR A 40 -37.59 -11.41 14.86
N ARG A 41 -38.13 -10.19 14.80
CA ARG A 41 -38.01 -9.30 13.65
C ARG A 41 -36.63 -8.64 13.66
N SER A 42 -35.74 -9.23 12.88
CA SER A 42 -34.39 -8.77 12.50
C SER A 42 -33.42 -8.50 13.66
N LYS A 43 -32.40 -9.38 13.79
CA LYS A 43 -31.23 -9.18 14.66
C LYS A 43 -30.34 -8.00 14.22
N LEU A 44 -30.65 -7.35 13.10
CA LEU A 44 -29.84 -6.28 12.56
C LEU A 44 -30.11 -4.96 13.28
N ALA A 45 -29.04 -4.25 13.62
CA ALA A 45 -29.09 -2.90 14.16
C ALA A 45 -29.77 -1.95 13.16
N PRO A 46 -30.33 -0.80 13.61
CA PRO A 46 -30.98 0.15 12.70
C PRO A 46 -30.11 0.59 11.52
N ILE A 47 -28.81 0.81 11.75
CA ILE A 47 -27.83 1.18 10.72
C ILE A 47 -27.67 0.09 9.65
N GLU A 48 -27.68 -1.17 10.04
CA GLU A 48 -27.52 -2.34 9.15
C GLU A 48 -28.72 -2.58 8.24
N ARG A 49 -29.84 -1.86 8.46
CA ARG A 49 -31.05 -1.97 7.64
C ARG A 49 -31.08 -0.91 6.53
N LEU A 50 -30.12 0.00 6.52
CA LEU A 50 -30.04 1.04 5.49
C LEU A 50 -29.63 0.43 4.15
N PRO A 51 -30.09 1.01 3.03
CA PRO A 51 -29.57 0.65 1.71
C PRO A 51 -28.06 0.84 1.62
N THR A 52 -27.41 0.02 0.81
CA THR A 52 -25.96 0.02 0.60
C THR A 52 -25.44 1.42 0.22
N GLU A 53 -26.17 2.15 -0.61
CA GLU A 53 -25.81 3.48 -1.10
C GLU A 53 -25.77 4.51 0.05
N ILE A 54 -26.69 4.37 1.02
CA ILE A 54 -26.73 5.23 2.20
C ILE A 54 -25.57 4.89 3.13
N LEU A 55 -25.27 3.60 3.33
CA LEU A 55 -24.11 3.16 4.11
C LEU A 55 -22.79 3.66 3.50
N GLN A 56 -22.66 3.59 2.18
CA GLN A 56 -21.51 4.11 1.44
C GLN A 56 -21.36 5.61 1.64
N ARG A 57 -22.45 6.37 1.56
CA ARG A 57 -22.42 7.83 1.77
C ARG A 57 -22.10 8.22 3.20
N ILE A 58 -22.66 7.51 4.18
CA ILE A 58 -22.29 7.69 5.60
C ILE A 58 -20.80 7.43 5.78
N PHE A 59 -20.28 6.34 5.20
CA PHE A 59 -18.88 6.01 5.33
C PHE A 59 -17.98 7.09 4.73
N LEU A 60 -18.23 7.51 3.48
CA LEU A 60 -17.47 8.58 2.83
C LEU A 60 -17.50 9.89 3.62
N LEU A 61 -18.67 10.32 4.11
CA LEU A 61 -18.79 11.56 4.88
C LEU A 61 -18.18 11.48 6.28
N SER A 62 -18.14 10.28 6.88
CA SER A 62 -17.56 10.07 8.20
C SER A 62 -16.04 9.93 8.19
N GLU A 63 -15.47 9.60 7.01
CA GLU A 63 -14.05 9.29 6.81
C GLU A 63 -13.48 8.24 7.78
N ASN A 64 -14.34 7.47 8.43
CA ASN A 64 -13.95 6.58 9.52
C ASN A 64 -13.84 5.14 9.04
N LEU A 65 -12.62 4.68 8.78
CA LEU A 65 -12.33 3.31 8.33
C LEU A 65 -12.63 2.23 9.38
N SER A 66 -12.97 2.60 10.61
CA SER A 66 -13.51 1.67 11.61
C SER A 66 -14.98 1.34 11.38
N PHE A 67 -15.71 2.15 10.60
CA PHE A 67 -17.13 1.93 10.34
C PHE A 67 -17.43 0.58 9.65
N PRO A 68 -16.74 0.18 8.56
CA PRO A 68 -16.90 -1.17 8.00
C PRO A 68 -16.56 -2.30 8.97
N ARG A 69 -15.72 -2.04 9.99
CA ARG A 69 -15.31 -3.02 11.00
C ARG A 69 -16.30 -3.15 12.16
N SER A 70 -17.22 -2.21 12.30
CA SER A 70 -18.23 -2.21 13.37
C SER A 70 -19.24 -3.35 13.25
N SER A 71 -19.43 -3.89 12.04
CA SER A 71 -20.32 -5.01 11.75
C SER A 71 -19.86 -5.77 10.53
N LEU A 72 -19.88 -7.11 10.60
CA LEU A 72 -19.60 -7.97 9.45
C LEU A 72 -20.56 -7.68 8.28
N HIS A 73 -21.83 -7.40 8.58
CA HIS A 73 -22.81 -7.10 7.54
C HIS A 73 -22.48 -5.79 6.82
N VAL A 74 -22.21 -4.73 7.58
CA VAL A 74 -21.81 -3.42 7.02
C VAL A 74 -20.50 -3.57 6.22
N GLY A 75 -19.52 -4.28 6.79
CA GLY A 75 -18.26 -4.57 6.12
C GLY A 75 -18.46 -5.24 4.77
N LEU A 76 -19.31 -6.26 4.67
CA LEU A 76 -19.61 -6.94 3.41
C LEU A 76 -20.26 -6.02 2.38
N LEU A 77 -21.19 -5.15 2.79
CA LEU A 77 -21.84 -4.18 1.90
C LEU A 77 -20.87 -3.10 1.38
N LEU A 78 -19.81 -2.80 2.14
CA LEU A 78 -18.78 -1.81 1.80
C LEU A 78 -17.50 -2.41 1.21
N SER A 79 -17.42 -3.74 1.10
CA SER A 79 -16.28 -4.44 0.48
C SER A 79 -16.26 -4.52 -1.05
N PRO A 80 -17.32 -4.19 -1.83
CA PRO A 80 -17.24 -4.25 -3.29
C PRO A 80 -16.09 -3.41 -3.84
N LYS A 81 -15.30 -4.00 -4.74
CA LYS A 81 -14.17 -3.31 -5.41
C LYS A 81 -14.58 -1.98 -6.02
N SER A 82 -15.80 -1.89 -6.57
CA SER A 82 -16.33 -0.64 -7.14
C SER A 82 -16.33 0.51 -6.14
N PHE A 83 -16.78 0.26 -4.91
CA PHE A 83 -16.83 1.25 -3.85
C PHE A 83 -15.45 1.51 -3.24
N LEU A 84 -14.63 0.47 -3.02
CA LEU A 84 -13.25 0.66 -2.53
C LEU A 84 -12.41 1.53 -3.48
N THR A 85 -12.56 1.33 -4.80
CA THR A 85 -11.96 2.22 -5.80
C THR A 85 -12.50 3.66 -5.68
N GLU A 86 -13.79 3.84 -5.42
CA GLU A 86 -14.37 5.18 -5.23
C GLU A 86 -13.85 5.85 -3.95
N LEU A 87 -13.63 5.10 -2.87
CA LEU A 87 -13.00 5.59 -1.65
C LEU A 87 -11.56 6.07 -1.90
N VAL A 88 -10.79 5.35 -2.72
CA VAL A 88 -9.46 5.82 -3.15
C VAL A 88 -9.58 7.08 -4.01
N VAL A 89 -10.53 7.14 -4.96
CA VAL A 89 -10.78 8.38 -5.70
C VAL A 89 -11.09 9.52 -4.74
N TYR A 90 -12.00 9.32 -3.79
CA TYR A 90 -12.37 10.33 -2.80
C TYR A 90 -11.18 10.86 -2.00
N ALA A 91 -10.34 9.96 -1.46
CA ALA A 91 -9.21 10.32 -0.62
C ALA A 91 -8.07 11.05 -1.38
N PHE A 92 -7.87 10.74 -2.67
CA PHE A 92 -6.73 11.24 -3.44
C PHE A 92 -7.08 12.30 -4.50
N SER A 93 -8.36 12.45 -4.88
CA SER A 93 -8.79 13.44 -5.88
C SER A 93 -8.28 14.84 -5.57
N PRO A 94 -8.32 15.35 -4.32
CA PRO A 94 -7.82 16.71 -4.06
C PRO A 94 -6.33 16.89 -4.39
N THR A 95 -5.51 15.83 -4.24
CA THR A 95 -4.10 15.87 -4.66
C THR A 95 -3.99 15.80 -6.18
N TRP A 96 -4.70 14.86 -6.81
CA TRP A 96 -4.66 14.65 -8.25
C TRP A 96 -5.21 15.84 -9.05
N ASP A 97 -6.21 16.52 -8.52
CA ASP A 97 -6.81 17.72 -9.11
C ASP A 97 -5.78 18.83 -9.34
N VAL A 98 -4.77 18.92 -8.47
CA VAL A 98 -3.70 19.91 -8.58
C VAL A 98 -2.51 19.37 -9.36
N TRP A 99 -2.09 18.12 -9.10
CA TRP A 99 -0.74 17.68 -9.47
C TRP A 99 -0.65 16.52 -10.46
N PHE A 100 -1.76 15.84 -10.77
CA PHE A 100 -1.70 14.62 -11.56
C PHE A 100 -1.05 14.85 -12.93
N GLY A 101 -0.05 14.02 -13.25
CA GLY A 101 0.66 14.05 -14.53
C GLY A 101 1.75 15.10 -14.64
N CYS A 102 2.00 15.89 -13.59
CA CYS A 102 3.12 16.81 -13.49
C CYS A 102 4.30 16.16 -12.73
N PRO A 103 5.45 15.93 -13.38
CA PRO A 103 6.65 15.51 -12.68
C PRO A 103 7.12 16.60 -11.72
N VAL A 104 7.65 16.20 -10.56
CA VAL A 104 8.19 17.08 -9.51
C VAL A 104 9.24 18.05 -10.08
N GLU A 105 10.04 17.62 -11.05
CA GLU A 105 11.06 18.46 -11.69
C GLU A 105 10.46 19.60 -12.53
N GLY A 106 9.23 19.44 -13.00
CA GLY A 106 8.49 20.46 -13.76
C GLY A 106 7.74 21.46 -12.87
N VAL A 107 7.70 21.24 -11.56
CA VAL A 107 6.97 22.10 -10.62
C VAL A 107 7.80 23.35 -10.33
N VAL A 108 7.47 24.44 -11.01
CA VAL A 108 7.98 25.79 -10.72
C VAL A 108 6.98 26.50 -9.82
N SER A 109 7.06 26.25 -8.51
CA SER A 109 6.23 26.92 -7.50
C SER A 109 7.02 27.99 -6.75
N TYR A 110 7.70 27.63 -5.65
CA TYR A 110 8.57 28.50 -4.85
C TYR A 110 9.59 27.65 -4.06
N THR A 111 10.65 28.27 -3.51
CA THR A 111 11.65 27.54 -2.72
C THR A 111 11.02 26.87 -1.50
N GLY A 112 11.25 25.57 -1.31
CA GLY A 112 10.68 24.80 -0.19
C GLY A 112 9.24 24.31 -0.42
N TRP A 113 8.68 24.41 -1.62
CA TRP A 113 7.29 23.99 -1.88
C TRP A 113 6.99 22.53 -1.54
N HIS A 114 8.00 21.67 -1.60
CA HIS A 114 7.91 20.25 -1.26
C HIS A 114 7.79 19.99 0.25
N GLU A 115 8.13 20.99 1.08
CA GLU A 115 8.00 20.98 2.54
C GLU A 115 6.72 21.68 3.00
N ASP A 116 6.05 22.44 2.13
CA ASP A 116 4.79 23.11 2.46
C ASP A 116 3.60 22.16 2.31
N GLU A 117 3.48 21.28 3.30
CA GLU A 117 2.39 20.32 3.45
C GLU A 117 1.01 20.99 3.39
N THR A 118 0.89 22.25 3.83
CA THR A 118 -0.40 22.96 3.90
C THR A 118 -0.99 23.30 2.54
N ARG A 119 -0.15 23.32 1.50
CA ARG A 119 -0.56 23.66 0.12
C ARG A 119 -0.71 22.44 -0.78
N ILE A 120 -0.31 21.26 -0.30
CA ILE A 120 -0.54 20.02 -1.03
C ILE A 120 -1.97 19.58 -0.75
N GLY A 121 -2.82 19.63 -1.79
CA GLY A 121 -4.21 19.21 -1.68
C GLY A 121 -4.32 17.75 -1.21
N GLY A 122 -5.29 17.45 -0.35
CA GLY A 122 -5.55 16.10 0.17
C GLY A 122 -5.52 16.04 1.69
N ASP A 123 -6.22 15.07 2.27
CA ASP A 123 -6.15 14.77 3.70
C ASP A 123 -5.11 13.68 3.95
N LEU A 124 -4.02 14.04 4.65
CA LEU A 124 -2.91 13.13 4.96
C LEU A 124 -3.38 11.91 5.77
N THR A 125 -4.32 12.09 6.69
CA THR A 125 -4.79 11.05 7.60
C THR A 125 -5.63 10.05 6.84
N LEU A 126 -6.57 10.56 6.03
CA LEU A 126 -7.43 9.72 5.21
C LEU A 126 -6.62 8.93 4.17
N GLN A 127 -5.67 9.57 3.49
CA GLN A 127 -4.79 8.87 2.53
C GLN A 127 -3.96 7.79 3.24
N SER A 128 -3.37 8.10 4.39
CA SER A 128 -2.60 7.14 5.19
C SER A 128 -3.43 5.93 5.61
N ASP A 129 -4.66 6.14 6.08
CA ASP A 129 -5.54 5.06 6.55
C ASP A 129 -6.08 4.20 5.41
N VAL A 130 -6.40 4.82 4.27
CA VAL A 130 -6.77 4.10 3.05
C VAL A 130 -5.62 3.21 2.59
N LEU A 131 -4.38 3.72 2.53
CA LEU A 131 -3.20 2.94 2.12
C LEU A 131 -2.86 1.82 3.12
N ALA A 132 -3.06 2.07 4.41
CA ALA A 132 -2.85 1.08 5.47
C ALA A 132 -3.85 -0.08 5.41
N SER A 133 -4.98 0.10 4.73
CA SER A 133 -6.02 -0.93 4.67
C SER A 133 -5.55 -2.19 3.92
N PRO A 134 -5.89 -3.41 4.40
CA PRO A 134 -5.42 -4.66 3.78
C PRO A 134 -5.91 -4.88 2.34
N TRP A 135 -7.05 -4.30 1.99
CA TRP A 135 -7.60 -4.38 0.64
C TRP A 135 -6.90 -3.42 -0.33
N ALA A 136 -6.20 -2.39 0.15
CA ALA A 136 -5.53 -1.42 -0.69
C ALA A 136 -4.30 -2.05 -1.35
N ASN A 137 -4.43 -2.31 -2.64
CA ASN A 137 -3.40 -2.89 -3.50
C ASN A 137 -3.30 -2.09 -4.80
N LEU A 138 -2.23 -2.34 -5.55
CA LEU A 138 -1.90 -1.60 -6.76
C LEU A 138 -3.04 -1.62 -7.80
N SER A 139 -3.74 -2.76 -7.96
CA SER A 139 -4.86 -2.84 -8.92
C SER A 139 -5.98 -1.86 -8.57
N ILE A 140 -6.37 -1.77 -7.29
CA ILE A 140 -7.43 -0.84 -6.85
C ILE A 140 -6.99 0.61 -7.03
N ILE A 141 -5.72 0.90 -6.71
CA ILE A 141 -5.16 2.25 -6.81
C ILE A 141 -5.09 2.72 -8.27
N LEU A 142 -4.55 1.89 -9.17
CA LEU A 142 -4.48 2.23 -10.60
C LEU A 142 -5.88 2.32 -11.24
N ASP A 143 -6.82 1.47 -10.82
CA ASP A 143 -8.22 1.61 -11.25
C ASP A 143 -8.85 2.91 -10.75
N ALA A 144 -8.47 3.40 -9.56
CA ALA A 144 -8.93 4.67 -9.02
C ALA A 144 -8.36 5.85 -9.82
N GLN A 145 -7.05 5.86 -10.07
CA GLN A 145 -6.43 6.89 -10.93
C GLN A 145 -7.05 6.90 -12.33
N ARG A 146 -7.30 5.73 -12.94
CA ARG A 146 -7.99 5.63 -14.23
C ARG A 146 -9.41 6.21 -14.18
N ARG A 147 -10.18 5.92 -13.13
CA ARG A 147 -11.55 6.47 -12.97
C ARG A 147 -11.53 7.97 -12.79
N TRP A 148 -10.65 8.48 -11.94
CA TRP A 148 -10.48 9.91 -11.74
C TRP A 148 -10.07 10.59 -13.05
N TYR A 149 -9.08 10.06 -13.77
CA TYR A 149 -8.62 10.63 -15.03
C TYR A 149 -9.73 10.66 -16.10
N ARG A 150 -10.59 9.64 -16.18
CA ARG A 150 -11.74 9.67 -17.10
C ARG A 150 -12.75 10.78 -16.79
N ARG A 151 -12.88 11.17 -15.51
CA ARG A 151 -13.81 12.22 -15.07
C ARG A 151 -13.19 13.62 -15.14
N HIS A 152 -11.89 13.74 -14.84
CA HIS A 152 -11.21 15.03 -14.59
C HIS A 152 -9.99 15.29 -15.49
N GLY A 153 -9.58 14.31 -16.29
CA GLY A 153 -8.35 14.32 -17.09
C GLY A 153 -8.48 14.93 -18.48
N ALA A 154 -9.69 15.31 -18.92
CA ALA A 154 -9.88 15.95 -20.21
C ALA A 154 -9.08 17.25 -20.30
N GLY A 155 -8.21 17.37 -21.32
CA GLY A 155 -7.36 18.54 -21.51
C GLY A 155 -6.15 18.63 -20.57
N ARG A 156 -5.93 17.64 -19.68
CA ARG A 156 -4.72 17.59 -18.86
C ARG A 156 -3.54 17.07 -19.66
N TYR A 157 -2.39 17.69 -19.42
CA TYR A 157 -1.10 17.22 -19.90
C TYR A 157 -0.55 16.19 -18.92
N PHE A 158 -0.02 15.09 -19.43
CA PHE A 158 0.71 14.12 -18.63
C PHE A 158 2.11 13.97 -19.21
N GLN A 159 3.10 13.88 -18.34
CA GLN A 159 4.47 13.59 -18.70
C GLN A 159 5.00 12.42 -17.88
N HIS A 160 5.69 11.49 -18.53
CA HIS A 160 6.47 10.46 -17.84
C HIS A 160 7.58 11.15 -17.03
N SER A 161 7.74 10.77 -15.75
CA SER A 161 8.84 11.29 -14.94
C SER A 161 10.12 11.03 -15.71
N ARG A 162 10.85 12.11 -15.99
CA ARG A 162 12.18 11.99 -16.54
C ARG A 162 12.98 11.46 -15.36
N PHE A 163 13.15 10.13 -15.26
CA PHE A 163 14.27 9.56 -14.50
C PHE A 163 15.41 10.44 -14.89
N GLN A 164 15.88 11.25 -13.94
CA GLN A 164 16.87 12.28 -14.21
C GLN A 164 17.82 11.63 -15.16
N THR A 165 17.88 12.21 -16.36
CA THR A 165 18.81 11.86 -17.40
C THR A 165 20.09 11.52 -16.69
N LEU A 166 20.28 10.23 -16.43
CA LEU A 166 21.51 9.82 -15.85
C LEU A 166 22.46 10.34 -16.91
N ARG A 167 23.50 11.04 -16.49
CA ARG A 167 24.68 11.19 -17.35
C ARG A 167 25.31 9.80 -17.50
N LEU A 168 24.51 8.78 -17.84
CA LEU A 168 24.91 7.50 -18.33
C LEU A 168 25.60 7.83 -19.64
N PRO A 169 26.90 7.56 -19.75
CA PRO A 169 27.66 7.78 -20.97
C PRO A 169 27.04 7.10 -22.20
N GLU A 170 26.14 6.12 -21.99
CA GLU A 170 25.48 5.33 -23.04
C GLU A 170 23.99 5.64 -23.26
N TRP A 171 23.44 6.78 -22.81
CA TRP A 171 21.99 7.08 -22.94
C TRP A 171 21.43 6.89 -24.37
N GLU A 172 22.26 7.17 -25.39
CA GLU A 172 21.95 6.99 -26.81
C GLU A 172 21.59 5.54 -27.16
N LYS A 173 22.28 4.56 -26.56
CA LYS A 173 22.08 3.11 -26.74
C LYS A 173 20.75 2.64 -26.16
N TRP A 174 20.28 3.34 -25.13
CA TRP A 174 19.07 3.02 -24.41
C TRP A 174 17.85 3.73 -24.98
N ARG A 175 18.03 4.82 -25.73
CA ARG A 175 16.96 5.60 -26.35
C ARG A 175 15.98 4.74 -27.16
N SER A 176 16.50 3.81 -27.97
CA SER A 176 15.70 2.92 -28.82
C SER A 176 14.86 1.91 -28.03
N MET A 177 15.29 1.51 -26.83
CA MET A 177 14.51 0.66 -25.93
C MET A 177 13.29 1.38 -25.33
N PHE A 178 13.24 2.71 -25.45
CA PHE A 178 12.33 3.59 -24.73
C PHE A 178 11.50 4.52 -25.65
N GLU A 179 11.52 4.32 -26.97
CA GLU A 179 10.81 5.15 -27.98
C GLU A 179 9.43 4.64 -28.41
N GLU A 180 9.00 3.45 -27.97
CA GLU A 180 7.73 2.83 -28.41
C GLU A 180 6.44 3.52 -27.90
N HIS A 181 6.56 4.58 -27.09
CA HIS A 181 5.42 5.34 -26.58
C HIS A 181 5.77 6.81 -26.39
N PRO A 182 4.82 7.72 -26.68
CA PRO A 182 5.05 9.14 -26.44
C PRO A 182 5.49 9.38 -24.99
N ARG A 183 6.45 10.29 -24.79
CA ARG A 183 6.95 10.62 -23.44
C ARG A 183 5.99 11.48 -22.66
N ASP A 184 5.15 12.22 -23.36
CA ASP A 184 4.20 13.15 -22.80
C ASP A 184 3.11 13.48 -23.83
N GLY A 185 2.05 14.14 -23.35
CA GLY A 185 1.00 14.63 -24.22
C GLY A 185 -0.31 14.94 -23.50
N PHE A 186 -1.17 15.70 -24.18
CA PHE A 186 -2.55 15.89 -23.77
C PHE A 186 -3.34 14.60 -23.96
N GLY A 187 -4.09 14.19 -22.94
CA GLY A 187 -4.86 12.95 -23.03
C GLY A 187 -4.02 11.66 -22.89
N HIS A 188 -2.70 11.78 -22.75
CA HIS A 188 -1.75 10.66 -22.76
C HIS A 188 -2.02 9.60 -21.67
N ALA A 189 -2.43 10.02 -20.49
CA ALA A 189 -2.76 9.13 -19.37
C ALA A 189 -4.17 8.51 -19.46
N ALA A 190 -4.80 8.47 -20.64
CA ALA A 190 -6.07 7.77 -20.86
C ALA A 190 -5.99 6.28 -20.46
N ASP A 191 -4.79 5.69 -20.56
CA ASP A 191 -4.47 4.40 -19.95
C ASP A 191 -3.36 4.53 -18.89
N VAL A 192 -3.76 5.00 -17.71
CA VAL A 192 -2.89 5.15 -16.53
C VAL A 192 -2.12 3.87 -16.22
N THR A 193 -2.73 2.69 -16.37
CA THR A 193 -2.05 1.42 -16.10
C THR A 193 -0.90 1.19 -17.07
N THR A 194 -1.11 1.40 -18.37
CA THR A 194 -0.03 1.28 -19.37
C THR A 194 1.08 2.29 -19.11
N CYS A 195 0.75 3.51 -18.71
CA CYS A 195 1.75 4.49 -18.31
C CYS A 195 2.56 3.98 -17.11
N PHE A 196 1.87 3.51 -16.06
CA PHE A 196 2.50 3.01 -14.86
C PHE A 196 3.44 1.82 -15.13
N GLU A 197 2.97 0.82 -15.87
CA GLU A 197 3.75 -0.38 -16.21
C GLU A 197 5.01 -0.04 -16.98
N ARG A 198 4.95 0.97 -17.86
CA ARG A 198 6.12 1.44 -18.59
C ARG A 198 7.17 2.05 -17.66
N ASP A 199 6.75 2.93 -16.75
CA ASP A 199 7.69 3.54 -15.80
C ASP A 199 8.26 2.52 -14.81
N TRP A 200 7.46 1.54 -14.39
CA TRP A 200 7.95 0.43 -13.57
C TRP A 200 9.00 -0.40 -14.33
N LYS A 201 8.73 -0.74 -15.59
CA LYS A 201 9.70 -1.43 -16.46
C LYS A 201 10.98 -0.59 -16.59
N TRP A 202 10.84 0.72 -16.76
CA TRP A 202 11.96 1.64 -16.87
C TRP A 202 12.80 1.69 -15.59
N PHE A 203 12.15 1.87 -14.43
CA PHE A 203 12.79 1.81 -13.11
C PHE A 203 13.59 0.51 -12.95
N LYS A 204 12.92 -0.63 -13.17
CA LYS A 204 13.51 -1.95 -13.00
C LYS A 204 14.74 -2.13 -13.91
N SER A 205 14.66 -1.72 -15.18
CA SER A 205 15.81 -1.79 -16.09
C SER A 205 16.98 -0.94 -15.61
N ILE A 206 16.74 0.29 -15.15
CA ILE A 206 17.82 1.16 -14.65
C ILE A 206 18.49 0.55 -13.42
N VAL A 207 17.71 0.20 -12.39
CA VAL A 207 18.27 -0.27 -11.10
C VAL A 207 19.04 -1.59 -11.25
N THR A 208 18.64 -2.45 -12.18
CA THR A 208 19.34 -3.72 -12.44
C THR A 208 20.64 -3.57 -13.22
N LEU A 209 20.80 -2.50 -14.00
CA LEU A 209 21.99 -2.26 -14.82
C LEU A 209 23.11 -1.56 -14.05
N GLU A 210 22.77 -0.69 -13.10
CA GLU A 210 23.76 0.12 -12.40
C GLU A 210 24.48 -0.59 -11.25
N GLY A 211 24.08 -1.83 -10.89
CA GLY A 211 24.78 -2.63 -9.87
C GLY A 211 25.09 -1.82 -8.62
N VAL A 212 24.05 -1.29 -7.96
CA VAL A 212 24.23 -0.14 -7.06
C VAL A 212 24.72 -0.57 -5.68
N THR A 213 25.80 0.05 -5.21
CA THR A 213 26.25 0.03 -3.80
C THR A 213 25.49 1.08 -2.99
N LEU A 214 25.35 0.93 -1.66
CA LEU A 214 24.75 1.97 -0.80
C LEU A 214 25.39 3.36 -0.99
N GLU A 215 26.71 3.40 -1.23
CA GLU A 215 27.43 4.64 -1.53
C GLU A 215 27.00 5.23 -2.90
N GLY A 216 26.83 4.40 -3.92
CA GLY A 216 26.29 4.80 -5.24
C GLY A 216 24.84 5.30 -5.17
N ILE A 217 24.03 4.69 -4.30
CA ILE A 217 22.64 5.08 -4.03
C ILE A 217 22.59 6.49 -3.43
N SER A 218 23.40 6.77 -2.40
CA SER A 218 23.43 8.08 -1.72
C SER A 218 24.00 9.22 -2.58
N THR A 219 24.90 8.92 -3.51
CA THR A 219 25.57 9.91 -4.37
C THR A 219 24.82 10.17 -5.68
N ARG A 220 23.89 9.29 -6.07
CA ARG A 220 23.07 9.39 -7.29
C ARG A 220 21.63 8.94 -7.04
N PRO A 221 20.88 9.66 -6.19
CA PRO A 221 19.50 9.27 -5.93
C PRO A 221 18.73 9.30 -7.25
N VAL A 222 18.07 8.19 -7.60
CA VAL A 222 17.09 8.15 -8.69
C VAL A 222 15.92 9.02 -8.27
N ARG A 223 16.03 10.33 -8.52
CA ARG A 223 14.91 11.25 -8.31
C ARG A 223 13.96 11.05 -9.47
N THR A 224 12.89 10.32 -9.18
CA THR A 224 11.64 10.39 -9.92
C THR A 224 10.57 10.85 -8.96
N GLY A 225 9.59 11.58 -9.47
CA GLY A 225 8.48 11.98 -8.64
C GLY A 225 7.34 12.55 -9.45
N TYR A 226 6.15 12.09 -9.13
CA TYR A 226 4.90 12.81 -9.23
C TYR A 226 4.50 13.23 -7.82
N ILE A 227 3.46 14.04 -7.71
CA ILE A 227 2.78 14.30 -6.44
C ILE A 227 1.41 13.64 -6.55
N ASP A 228 1.41 12.30 -6.55
CA ASP A 228 0.18 11.51 -6.62
C ASP A 228 -0.47 11.35 -5.24
N MET A 229 0.23 11.70 -4.16
CA MET A 229 -0.28 11.69 -2.79
C MET A 229 0.39 12.78 -1.95
N HIS A 230 -0.14 13.01 -0.75
CA HIS A 230 0.50 13.87 0.23
C HIS A 230 1.88 13.28 0.63
N PRO A 231 2.99 14.04 0.58
CA PRO A 231 4.33 13.52 0.87
C PRO A 231 4.47 12.87 2.25
N SER A 232 3.74 13.42 3.23
CA SER A 232 3.69 12.95 4.63
C SER A 232 2.65 11.86 4.87
N ALA A 233 1.98 11.36 3.81
CA ALA A 233 1.12 10.19 3.93
C ALA A 233 1.97 8.98 4.35
N ARG A 234 1.56 8.33 5.43
CA ARG A 234 2.32 7.25 6.06
C ARG A 234 2.34 6.01 5.17
N ILE A 235 3.54 5.51 4.89
CA ILE A 235 3.73 4.24 4.20
C ILE A 235 3.34 3.10 5.15
N PRO A 236 2.48 2.16 4.75
CA PRO A 236 2.12 1.05 5.63
C PRO A 236 3.34 0.20 6.01
N ASN A 237 3.56 -0.08 7.30
CA ASN A 237 4.70 -0.90 7.76
C ASN A 237 4.75 -2.27 7.08
N ARG A 238 3.59 -2.85 6.71
CA ARG A 238 3.51 -4.09 5.93
C ARG A 238 4.23 -4.02 4.57
N LEU A 239 4.39 -2.84 3.99
CA LEU A 239 5.13 -2.64 2.74
C LEU A 239 6.63 -2.44 2.96
N ILE A 240 7.03 -2.11 4.19
CA ILE A 240 8.42 -1.94 4.59
C ILE A 240 8.98 -3.26 5.11
N THR A 241 8.25 -3.95 5.99
CA THR A 241 8.72 -5.17 6.66
C THR A 241 8.17 -6.47 6.05
N GLY A 242 7.09 -6.40 5.25
CA GLY A 242 6.39 -7.57 4.69
C GLY A 242 7.14 -8.24 3.55
N PRO A 243 6.62 -9.35 2.98
CA PRO A 243 7.34 -10.51 2.40
C PRO A 243 8.45 -10.23 1.38
N LEU A 244 8.58 -8.99 0.92
CA LEU A 244 9.64 -8.46 0.08
C LEU A 244 9.67 -9.19 -1.27
N ASP A 245 8.50 -9.35 -1.88
CA ASP A 245 8.33 -9.90 -3.22
C ASP A 245 8.24 -8.80 -4.30
N TRP A 246 8.19 -9.22 -5.57
CA TRP A 246 8.09 -8.30 -6.71
C TRP A 246 6.79 -7.50 -6.75
N GLU A 247 5.68 -8.04 -6.22
CA GLU A 247 4.40 -7.32 -6.16
C GLU A 247 4.46 -6.18 -5.13
N GLN A 248 5.08 -6.46 -3.98
CA GLN A 248 5.33 -5.46 -2.95
C GLN A 248 6.32 -4.41 -3.43
N ALA A 249 7.39 -4.79 -4.13
CA ALA A 249 8.33 -3.83 -4.73
C ALA A 249 7.61 -2.89 -5.72
N LYS A 250 6.72 -3.45 -6.55
CA LYS A 250 5.94 -2.67 -7.53
C LYS A 250 4.95 -1.72 -6.88
N LEU A 251 4.29 -2.15 -5.80
CA LEU A 251 3.43 -1.28 -5.00
C LEU A 251 4.26 -0.19 -4.31
N LEU A 252 5.40 -0.53 -3.69
CA LEU A 252 6.29 0.43 -3.04
C LEU A 252 6.86 1.44 -4.05
N TYR A 253 7.11 1.02 -5.29
CA TYR A 253 7.44 1.92 -6.39
C TYR A 253 6.33 2.93 -6.66
N TRP A 254 5.05 2.55 -6.60
CA TRP A 254 3.95 3.52 -6.72
C TRP A 254 4.00 4.60 -5.62
N PHE A 255 4.36 4.23 -4.38
CA PHE A 255 4.59 5.20 -3.30
C PHE A 255 5.76 6.13 -3.61
N ALA A 256 6.92 5.55 -3.92
CA ALA A 256 8.15 6.32 -4.17
C ALA A 256 8.00 7.28 -5.35
N ARG A 257 7.42 6.76 -6.44
CA ARG A 257 7.00 7.52 -7.62
C ARG A 257 6.02 8.62 -7.26
N GLY A 258 5.04 8.35 -6.41
CA GLY A 258 3.95 9.27 -6.08
C GLY A 258 4.35 10.40 -5.13
N GLY A 259 5.62 10.47 -4.74
CA GLY A 259 6.15 11.53 -3.88
C GLY A 259 6.13 11.21 -2.39
N ALA A 260 5.81 9.97 -2.00
CA ALA A 260 5.84 9.58 -0.60
C ALA A 260 7.26 9.71 -0.01
N ARG A 261 7.32 10.05 1.28
CA ARG A 261 8.55 10.12 2.05
C ARG A 261 8.36 9.41 3.38
N MET A 262 9.39 8.67 3.80
CA MET A 262 9.51 8.24 5.19
C MET A 262 9.97 9.44 6.00
N ASN A 263 9.33 9.66 7.13
CA ASN A 263 9.78 10.62 8.12
C ASN A 263 9.87 9.91 9.48
N GLY A 264 10.92 10.23 10.24
CA GLY A 264 11.20 9.65 11.55
C GLY A 264 10.09 9.88 12.58
N ILE A 265 9.16 10.80 12.31
CA ILE A 265 8.00 11.10 13.16
C ILE A 265 7.01 9.92 13.16
N HIS A 266 6.75 9.32 12.00
CA HIS A 266 5.75 8.26 11.86
C HIS A 266 6.35 6.88 11.60
N GLN A 267 7.61 6.83 11.15
CA GLN A 267 8.30 5.60 10.76
C GLN A 267 9.72 5.65 11.30
N SER A 268 9.96 4.90 12.38
CA SER A 268 11.24 4.98 13.07
C SER A 268 12.35 4.26 12.30
N TRP A 269 13.59 4.71 12.48
CA TRP A 269 14.76 4.14 11.81
C TRP A 269 14.92 2.63 12.13
N GLU A 270 14.46 2.17 13.29
CA GLU A 270 14.47 0.76 13.69
C GLU A 270 13.68 -0.11 12.71
N VAL A 271 12.50 0.36 12.26
CA VAL A 271 11.66 -0.36 11.29
C VAL A 271 12.38 -0.49 9.95
N THR A 272 13.01 0.58 9.48
CA THR A 272 13.76 0.58 8.23
C THR A 272 15.06 -0.22 8.31
N SER A 273 15.70 -0.28 9.49
CA SER A 273 16.87 -1.10 9.75
C SER A 273 16.54 -2.59 9.74
N GLU A 274 15.44 -2.99 10.41
CA GLU A 274 14.97 -4.37 10.37
C GLU A 274 14.63 -4.81 8.94
N ALA A 275 13.95 -3.95 8.19
CA ALA A 275 13.64 -4.21 6.79
C ALA A 275 14.90 -4.30 5.92
N TYR A 276 15.90 -3.45 6.16
CA TYR A 276 17.19 -3.53 5.47
C TYR A 276 17.85 -4.90 5.65
N ASP A 277 17.90 -5.42 6.87
CA ASP A 277 18.51 -6.73 7.13
C ASP A 277 17.79 -7.84 6.34
N ARG A 278 16.45 -7.81 6.31
CA ARG A 278 15.66 -8.74 5.49
C ARG A 278 15.89 -8.58 3.99
N ILE A 279 16.03 -7.35 3.51
CA ILE A 279 16.35 -7.06 2.10
C ILE A 279 17.71 -7.67 1.74
N MET A 280 18.70 -7.55 2.64
CA MET A 280 20.04 -8.08 2.40
C MET A 280 20.08 -9.62 2.37
N ASP A 281 19.18 -10.25 3.11
CA ASP A 281 18.97 -11.71 3.14
C ASP A 281 18.20 -12.26 1.92
N LEU A 282 17.68 -11.39 1.04
CA LEU A 282 16.97 -11.84 -0.15
C LEU A 282 17.89 -12.61 -1.12
N PRO A 283 17.45 -13.79 -1.61
CA PRO A 283 18.23 -14.59 -2.57
C PRO A 283 18.25 -13.97 -3.97
N ASP A 284 17.18 -13.27 -4.36
CA ASP A 284 17.08 -12.56 -5.64
C ASP A 284 17.83 -11.22 -5.55
N GLU A 285 18.99 -11.18 -6.20
CA GLU A 285 19.84 -9.98 -6.26
C GLU A 285 19.15 -8.78 -6.91
N HIS A 286 18.40 -9.00 -7.98
CA HIS A 286 17.71 -7.91 -8.66
C HIS A 286 16.61 -7.33 -7.78
N LEU A 287 15.88 -8.18 -7.05
CA LEU A 287 14.87 -7.74 -6.10
C LEU A 287 15.49 -6.98 -4.93
N ARG A 288 16.62 -7.46 -4.39
CA ARG A 288 17.38 -6.76 -3.35
C ARG A 288 17.78 -5.35 -3.78
N ILE A 289 18.42 -5.22 -4.94
CA ILE A 289 18.84 -3.91 -5.48
C ILE A 289 17.63 -3.00 -5.72
N THR A 290 16.53 -3.57 -6.21
CA THR A 290 15.26 -2.85 -6.42
C THR A 290 14.75 -2.25 -5.11
N PHE A 291 14.68 -3.03 -4.02
CA PHE A 291 14.23 -2.53 -2.73
C PHE A 291 15.15 -1.48 -2.13
N LEU A 292 16.48 -1.65 -2.23
CA LEU A 292 17.44 -0.65 -1.73
C LEU A 292 17.26 0.70 -2.42
N ASN A 293 17.06 0.71 -3.75
CA ASN A 293 16.75 1.94 -4.49
C ASN A 293 15.42 2.55 -4.08
N LEU A 294 14.38 1.73 -3.88
CA LEU A 294 13.08 2.22 -3.40
C LEU A 294 13.18 2.83 -2.00
N PHE A 295 13.95 2.23 -1.10
CA PHE A 295 14.15 2.74 0.25
C PHE A 295 14.88 4.07 0.24
N GLU A 296 15.91 4.22 -0.60
CA GLU A 296 16.56 5.52 -0.81
C GLU A 296 15.59 6.56 -1.36
N MET A 297 14.83 6.22 -2.40
CA MET A 297 13.86 7.14 -3.01
C MET A 297 12.84 7.63 -2.00
N LEU A 298 12.50 6.80 -1.02
CA LEU A 298 11.58 7.13 0.07
C LEU A 298 12.26 7.86 1.23
N GLY A 299 13.58 8.00 1.24
CA GLY A 299 14.33 8.61 2.35
C GLY A 299 14.43 7.72 3.59
N ALA A 300 14.31 6.39 3.43
CA ALA A 300 14.30 5.43 4.54
C ALA A 300 15.57 5.49 5.42
N PHE A 301 16.67 5.98 4.86
CA PHE A 301 17.96 6.05 5.54
C PHE A 301 18.30 7.44 6.10
N ALA A 302 17.50 8.46 5.80
CA ALA A 302 17.80 9.85 6.15
C ALA A 302 17.91 10.05 7.67
N ASP A 303 17.09 9.33 8.44
CA ASP A 303 17.02 9.43 9.90
C ASP A 303 17.86 8.37 10.64
N TRP A 304 18.74 7.65 9.94
CA TRP A 304 19.56 6.61 10.58
C TRP A 304 20.65 7.21 11.47
N PRO A 305 20.89 6.65 12.67
CA PRO A 305 22.04 7.03 13.48
C PRO A 305 23.35 6.82 12.70
N PRO A 306 24.32 7.76 12.75
CA PRO A 306 25.57 7.63 12.02
C PRO A 306 26.34 6.33 12.28
N SER A 307 26.26 5.80 13.51
CA SER A 307 26.87 4.53 13.90
C SER A 307 26.27 3.33 13.16
N LEU A 308 24.94 3.32 12.99
CA LEU A 308 24.22 2.28 12.28
C LEU A 308 24.56 2.32 10.79
N TRP A 309 24.59 3.51 10.20
CA TRP A 309 24.96 3.69 8.79
C TRP A 309 26.36 3.13 8.51
N CYS A 310 27.35 3.50 9.35
CA CYS A 310 28.72 2.98 9.23
C CYS A 310 28.78 1.46 9.32
N GLU A 311 28.03 0.86 10.24
CA GLU A 311 27.93 -0.60 10.39
C GLU A 311 27.39 -1.26 9.11
N LYS A 312 26.23 -0.81 8.62
CA LYS A 312 25.54 -1.42 7.47
C LYS A 312 26.31 -1.24 6.16
N VAL A 313 26.88 -0.05 5.93
CA VAL A 313 27.73 0.21 4.76
C VAL A 313 28.96 -0.69 4.77
N SER A 314 29.62 -0.85 5.92
CA SER A 314 30.81 -1.72 6.05
C SER A 314 30.51 -3.19 5.75
N LEU A 315 29.30 -3.68 6.04
CA LEU A 315 28.87 -5.05 5.73
C LEU A 315 28.73 -5.28 4.22
N VAL A 316 28.25 -4.28 3.47
CA VAL A 316 28.16 -4.36 1.99
C VAL A 316 29.54 -4.48 1.36
N TYR A 317 30.50 -3.62 1.74
CA TYR A 317 31.87 -3.71 1.19
C TYR A 317 32.54 -5.06 1.46
N LYS A 318 32.36 -5.62 2.67
CA LYS A 318 32.89 -6.95 3.01
C LYS A 318 32.29 -8.04 2.14
N ARG A 319 31.00 -7.95 1.85
CA ARG A 319 30.26 -8.92 1.03
C ARG A 319 30.66 -8.85 -0.45
N ASP A 320 30.92 -7.66 -0.96
CA ASP A 320 31.33 -7.43 -2.35
C ASP A 320 32.83 -7.68 -2.60
N GLY A 321 33.54 -8.27 -1.62
CA GLY A 321 34.94 -8.68 -1.76
C GLY A 321 35.93 -7.51 -1.81
N HIS A 322 35.51 -6.30 -1.46
CA HIS A 322 36.38 -5.14 -1.39
C HIS A 322 37.12 -5.17 -0.04
N SER A 323 38.27 -5.84 -0.03
CA SER A 323 39.21 -5.80 1.09
C SER A 323 39.71 -4.36 1.27
N GLY A 324 39.44 -3.75 2.43
CA GLY A 324 39.78 -2.34 2.71
C GLY A 324 41.22 -1.97 2.39
N HIS A 325 41.40 -1.01 1.50
CA HIS A 325 42.55 -0.12 1.53
C HIS A 325 42.19 1.11 2.36
N THR A 326 43.03 1.38 3.35
CA THR A 326 42.81 2.25 4.52
C THR A 326 42.87 3.76 4.26
N ASP A 327 42.84 4.22 3.01
CA ASP A 327 42.98 5.65 2.69
C ASP A 327 41.70 6.33 2.16
N ASP A 328 40.69 5.57 1.73
CA ASP A 328 39.36 6.08 1.36
C ASP A 328 38.35 5.70 2.44
N ASN A 329 38.35 6.41 3.56
CA ASN A 329 37.39 6.17 4.64
C ASN A 329 36.04 6.85 4.29
N PRO A 330 34.98 6.09 3.92
CA PRO A 330 33.69 6.65 3.51
C PRO A 330 33.00 7.46 4.63
N THR A 331 33.42 7.29 5.89
CA THR A 331 32.99 8.11 7.03
C THR A 331 33.34 9.60 6.86
N VAL A 332 34.43 9.92 6.14
CA VAL A 332 34.87 11.32 5.93
C VAL A 332 34.03 12.01 4.85
N ARG A 333 33.65 11.32 3.77
CA ARG A 333 32.81 11.90 2.69
C ARG A 333 31.40 12.25 3.15
N PHE A 334 30.87 11.56 4.15
CA PHE A 334 29.53 11.85 4.69
C PHE A 334 29.49 13.11 5.56
N LEU A 335 30.51 13.34 6.40
CA LEU A 335 30.58 14.57 7.21
C LEU A 335 30.67 15.83 6.34
N GLU A 336 31.26 15.72 5.16
CA GLU A 336 31.28 16.81 4.17
C GLU A 336 29.94 17.02 3.45
N HIS A 337 29.12 15.97 3.29
CA HIS A 337 27.85 16.03 2.56
C HIS A 337 26.61 16.35 3.42
N VAL A 338 26.63 16.06 4.71
CA VAL A 338 25.52 16.38 5.64
C VAL A 338 25.61 17.81 6.21
N SER A 339 26.72 18.50 5.94
CA SER A 339 26.96 19.88 6.40
C SER A 339 26.44 20.96 5.42
N LEU A 340 25.52 20.65 4.50
CA LEU A 340 24.94 21.59 3.53
C LEU A 340 23.41 21.61 3.53
#